data_AF-A0A6I1Z8W1-F1
#
_entry.id   AF-A0A6I1Z8W1-F1
#
_cell.length_a   1.000
_cell.length_b   1.000
_cell.length_c   1.000
_cell.angle_alpha   90.00
_cell.angle_beta   90.00
_cell.angle_gamma   90.00
#
_symmetry.space_group_name_H-M   'P 1'
#
loop_
_entity.id
_entity.type
_entity.pdbx_description
1 polymer ?
#
loop_
_entity_poly.entity_id
_entity_poly.type
_entity_poly.pdbx_seq_one_letter_code
_entity_poly.pdbx_strand_id
1 'polypeptide(L)'
;MGSKSNRSRRYTEELKRDAVALVRSSGKTVTEVARQIGVSAEGLRNWVKQDAIDRGQGAPGELTTAEREELRRLRRLAAEQAETIEVLRKAAVFFAKESDR
;
A
#
# COMPACT_ATOMS: atom_id res chain seq x y z
N MET A 1 25.72 14.04 14.61
CA MET A 1 24.60 13.23 15.14
C MET A 1 23.89 12.57 13.97
N GLY A 2 24.25 11.33 13.63
CA GLY A 2 23.66 10.63 12.49
C GLY A 2 22.20 10.30 12.77
N SER A 3 21.31 10.76 11.88
CA SER A 3 19.90 10.37 11.89
C SER A 3 19.81 8.85 11.84
N LYS A 4 19.42 8.21 12.95
CA LYS A 4 19.12 6.79 12.97
C LYS A 4 17.93 6.60 12.03
N SER A 5 18.19 6.10 10.83
CA SER A 5 17.14 5.69 9.90
C SER A 5 16.21 4.78 10.70
N ASN A 6 15.01 5.26 10.99
CA ASN A 6 13.94 4.44 11.53
C ASN A 6 13.48 3.53 10.38
N ARG A 7 14.34 2.57 10.01
CA ARG A 7 13.94 1.35 9.32
C ARG A 7 13.09 0.60 10.34
N SER A 8 11.86 1.09 10.51
CA SER A 8 10.79 0.45 11.25
C SER A 8 10.92 -1.03 10.96
N ARG A 9 11.14 -1.84 12.01
CA ARG A 9 11.13 -3.30 11.91
C ARG A 9 9.84 -3.64 11.19
N ARG A 10 9.94 -3.96 9.90
CA ARG A 10 8.77 -4.34 9.11
C ARG A 10 8.31 -5.65 9.72
N TYR A 11 7.18 -5.61 10.42
CA TYR A 11 6.53 -6.80 10.91
C TYR A 11 6.21 -7.70 9.71
N THR A 12 6.48 -8.99 9.85
CA THR A 12 6.14 -9.98 8.83
C THR A 12 4.63 -10.02 8.63
N GLU A 13 4.17 -10.35 7.43
CA GLU A 13 2.73 -10.48 7.15
C GLU A 13 2.10 -11.58 8.01
N GLU A 14 2.84 -12.64 8.32
CA GLU A 14 2.45 -13.68 9.26
C GLU A 14 2.17 -13.10 10.66
N LEU A 15 3.10 -12.31 11.22
CA LEU A 15 2.90 -11.69 12.52
C LEU A 15 1.68 -10.76 12.53
N LYS A 16 1.46 -9.98 11.46
CA LYS A 16 0.28 -9.11 11.36
C LYS A 16 -1.01 -9.94 11.34
N ARG A 17 -1.05 -10.99 10.52
CA ARG A 17 -2.20 -11.89 10.40
C ARG A 17 -2.53 -12.54 11.74
N ASP A 18 -1.51 -13.06 12.43
CA ASP A 18 -1.69 -13.73 13.71
C ASP A 18 -2.09 -12.74 14.82
N ALA A 19 -1.50 -11.54 14.84
CA ALA A 19 -1.87 -10.50 15.78
C ALA A 19 -3.34 -10.07 15.61
N VAL A 20 -3.79 -9.90 14.37
CA VAL A 20 -5.17 -9.56 14.04
C VAL A 20 -6.13 -10.71 14.41
N ALA A 21 -5.76 -11.95 14.09
CA ALA A 21 -6.53 -13.13 14.47
C ALA A 21 -6.68 -13.23 16.00
N LEU A 22 -5.60 -12.97 16.74
CA LEU A 22 -5.58 -12.96 18.20
C LEU A 22 -6.50 -11.88 18.79
N VAL A 23 -6.52 -10.66 18.22
CA VAL A 23 -7.46 -9.61 18.65
C VAL A 23 -8.91 -10.09 18.47
N ARG A 24 -9.22 -10.72 17.34
CA ARG A 24 -10.59 -11.17 17.03
C ARG A 24 -11.05 -12.33 17.92
N SER A 25 -10.15 -13.26 18.27
CA SER A 25 -10.51 -14.47 19.03
C SER A 25 -10.42 -14.30 20.55
N SER A 26 -9.60 -13.38 21.05
CA SER A 26 -9.27 -13.32 22.49
C SER A 26 -10.28 -12.57 23.36
N GLY A 27 -11.17 -11.76 22.78
CA GLY A 27 -12.04 -10.84 23.53
C GLY A 27 -11.31 -9.72 24.28
N LYS A 28 -9.97 -9.64 24.15
CA LYS A 28 -9.13 -8.59 24.75
C LYS A 28 -9.16 -7.32 23.92
N THR A 29 -8.87 -6.20 24.56
CA THR A 29 -8.68 -4.94 23.84
C THR A 29 -7.42 -4.98 22.98
N VAL A 30 -7.42 -4.20 21.89
CA VAL A 30 -6.24 -4.07 21.00
C VAL A 30 -4.99 -3.67 21.77
N THR A 31 -5.13 -2.79 22.77
CA THR A 31 -4.01 -2.33 23.60
C THR A 31 -3.40 -3.45 24.43
N GLU A 32 -4.22 -4.34 25.01
CA GLU A 32 -3.74 -5.48 25.78
C GLU A 32 -3.01 -6.49 24.91
N VAL A 33 -3.58 -6.81 23.74
CA VAL A 33 -2.94 -7.72 22.78
C VAL A 33 -1.62 -7.14 22.30
N ALA A 34 -1.58 -5.86 21.94
CA ALA A 34 -0.36 -5.18 21.50
C ALA A 34 0.76 -5.26 22.54
N ARG A 35 0.43 -5.03 23.82
CA ARG A 35 1.37 -5.17 24.94
C ARG A 35 1.85 -6.62 25.12
N GLN A 36 0.97 -7.60 24.94
CA GLN A 36 1.30 -9.02 25.09
C GLN A 36 2.30 -9.49 24.03
N ILE A 37 2.16 -9.03 22.78
CA ILE A 37 3.01 -9.46 21.66
C ILE A 37 4.15 -8.49 21.32
N GLY A 38 4.28 -7.39 22.07
CA GLY A 38 5.37 -6.43 21.93
C GLY A 38 5.31 -5.54 20.67
N VAL A 39 4.11 -5.22 20.18
CA VAL A 39 3.90 -4.32 19.03
C VAL A 39 3.28 -2.98 19.46
N SER A 40 3.34 -1.97 18.60
CA SER A 40 2.66 -0.70 18.88
C SER A 40 1.13 -0.87 18.82
N ALA A 41 0.42 -0.34 19.82
CA ALA A 41 -1.03 -0.42 19.87
C ALA A 41 -1.70 0.29 18.67
N GLU A 42 -1.15 1.41 18.23
CA GLU A 42 -1.62 2.10 17.03
C GLU A 42 -1.40 1.27 15.76
N GLY A 43 -0.23 0.63 15.62
CA GLY A 43 0.05 -0.26 14.49
C GLY A 43 -0.94 -1.42 14.44
N LEU A 44 -1.22 -2.05 15.57
CA LEU A 44 -2.18 -3.14 15.65
C LEU A 44 -3.62 -2.67 15.36
N ARG A 45 -4.03 -1.49 15.84
CA ARG A 45 -5.34 -0.89 15.48
C ARG A 45 -5.46 -0.70 13.98
N ASN A 46 -4.41 -0.21 13.32
CA ASN A 46 -4.40 -0.02 11.88
C ASN A 46 -4.52 -1.35 11.13
N TRP A 47 -3.88 -2.41 11.59
CA TRP A 47 -4.02 -3.75 10.98
C TRP A 47 -5.43 -4.31 11.15
N VAL A 48 -5.99 -4.20 12.36
CA VAL A 48 -7.37 -4.65 12.63
C VAL A 48 -8.38 -3.86 11.79
N LYS A 49 -8.19 -2.54 11.66
CA LYS A 49 -9.01 -1.70 10.78
C LYS A 49 -8.88 -2.14 9.32
N GLN A 50 -7.66 -2.36 8.84
CA GLN A 50 -7.45 -2.79 7.45
C GLN A 50 -8.12 -4.14 7.16
N ASP A 51 -7.96 -5.07 8.08
CA ASP A 51 -8.54 -6.40 7.99
C ASP A 51 -10.08 -6.38 8.05
N ALA A 52 -10.69 -5.41 8.74
CA ALA A 52 -12.13 -5.16 8.65
C ALA A 52 -12.53 -4.63 7.25
N ILE A 53 -11.77 -3.69 6.70
CA ILE A 53 -11.98 -3.17 5.33
C ILE A 53 -11.87 -4.30 4.30
N ASP A 54 -10.83 -5.13 4.41
CA ASP A 54 -10.58 -6.26 3.51
C ASP A 54 -11.69 -7.32 3.57
N ARG A 55 -12.47 -7.36 4.65
CA ARG A 55 -13.68 -8.18 4.80
C ARG A 55 -14.98 -7.50 4.38
N GLY A 56 -14.92 -6.31 3.78
CA GLY A 56 -16.10 -5.55 3.37
C GLY A 56 -16.83 -4.83 4.52
N GLN A 57 -16.16 -4.62 5.65
CA GLN A 57 -16.71 -3.87 6.80
C GLN A 57 -16.19 -2.42 6.86
N GLY A 58 -15.53 -1.96 5.79
CA GLY A 58 -15.02 -0.60 5.66
C GLY A 58 -16.12 0.42 5.39
N ALA A 59 -15.82 1.70 5.65
CA ALA A 59 -16.68 2.79 5.23
C ALA A 59 -16.62 2.99 3.70
N PRO A 60 -17.64 3.60 3.08
CA PRO A 60 -17.59 3.96 1.66
C PRO A 60 -16.32 4.76 1.31
N GLY A 61 -15.63 4.32 0.26
CA GLY A 61 -14.37 4.93 -0.20
C GLY A 61 -13.10 4.41 0.49
N GLU A 62 -13.21 3.56 1.51
CA GLU A 62 -12.04 2.85 2.04
C GLU A 62 -11.65 1.70 1.12
N LEU A 63 -10.39 1.72 0.67
CA LEU A 63 -9.85 0.68 -0.20
C LEU A 63 -9.32 -0.51 0.59
N THR A 64 -9.65 -1.70 0.13
CA THR A 64 -9.01 -2.95 0.53
C THR A 64 -7.53 -2.94 0.18
N THR A 65 -6.76 -3.84 0.79
CA THR A 65 -5.34 -4.02 0.52
C THR A 65 -5.12 -4.33 -0.97
N ALA A 66 -5.93 -5.23 -1.55
CA ALA A 66 -5.87 -5.59 -2.96
C ALA A 66 -6.18 -4.42 -3.89
N GLU A 67 -7.23 -3.63 -3.60
CA GLU A 67 -7.57 -2.45 -4.42
C GLU A 67 -6.46 -1.39 -4.37
N ARG A 68 -5.80 -1.19 -3.22
CA ARG A 68 -4.67 -0.25 -3.14
C ARG A 68 -3.47 -0.72 -3.95
N GLU A 69 -3.18 -2.02 -3.93
CA GLU A 69 -2.09 -2.59 -4.71
C GLU A 69 -2.37 -2.43 -6.20
N GLU A 70 -3.59 -2.72 -6.63
CA GLU A 70 -4.00 -2.56 -8.01
C GLU A 70 -3.97 -1.08 -8.45
N LEU A 71 -4.46 -0.17 -7.60
CA LEU A 71 -4.39 1.26 -7.87
C LEU A 71 -2.94 1.75 -8.04
N ARG A 72 -2.00 1.23 -7.24
CA ARG A 72 -0.57 1.55 -7.38
C ARG A 72 -0.01 1.00 -8.70
N ARG A 73 -0.36 -0.25 -9.05
CA ARG A 73 0.06 -0.89 -10.30
C ARG A 73 -0.43 -0.11 -11.51
N LEU A 74 -1.71 0.26 -11.52
CA LEU A 74 -2.32 1.03 -12.61
C LEU A 74 -1.72 2.42 -12.74
N ARG A 75 -1.46 3.12 -11.63
CA ARG A 75 -0.79 4.44 -11.67
C ARG A 75 0.61 4.35 -12.24
N ARG A 76 1.35 3.29 -11.92
CA ARG A 76 2.68 3.04 -12.49
C ARG A 76 2.58 2.79 -14.00
N LEU A 77 1.68 1.90 -14.42
CA LEU A 77 1.47 1.60 -15.83
C LEU A 77 1.06 2.85 -16.63
N ALA A 78 0.17 3.68 -16.07
CA ALA A 78 -0.25 4.92 -16.70
C ALA A 78 0.92 5.90 -16.89
N ALA A 79 1.84 5.97 -15.92
CA ALA A 79 3.05 6.79 -16.06
C ALA A 79 3.99 6.26 -17.15
N GLU A 80 4.23 4.94 -17.19
CA GLU A 80 5.05 4.28 -18.22
C GLU A 80 4.45 4.46 -19.64
N GLN A 81 3.14 4.39 -19.76
CA GLN A 81 2.42 4.65 -21.01
C GLN A 81 2.52 6.12 -21.44
N ALA A 82 2.38 7.06 -20.50
CA ALA A 82 2.51 8.48 -20.79
C ALA A 82 3.90 8.83 -21.35
N GLU A 83 4.96 8.27 -20.76
CA GLU A 83 6.33 8.42 -21.25
C GLU A 83 6.49 7.85 -22.66
N THR A 84 5.97 6.64 -22.91
CA THR A 84 6.02 6.01 -24.23
C THR A 84 5.32 6.86 -25.29
N ILE A 85 4.13 7.37 -24.99
CA ILE A 85 3.37 8.26 -25.88
C ILE A 85 4.16 9.53 -26.19
N GLU A 86 4.85 10.11 -25.20
CA GLU A 86 5.66 11.30 -25.40
C GLU A 86 6.82 11.05 -26.37
N VAL A 87 7.53 9.93 -26.20
CA VAL A 87 8.63 9.53 -27.10
C VAL A 87 8.12 9.33 -28.53
N LEU A 88 7.01 8.59 -28.70
CA LEU A 88 6.42 8.36 -30.01
C LEU A 88 5.96 9.66 -30.68
N ARG A 89 5.39 10.60 -29.91
CA ARG A 89 5.00 11.91 -30.41
C ARG A 89 6.21 12.71 -30.91
N LYS A 90 7.31 12.72 -30.15
CA LYS A 90 8.56 13.40 -30.55
C LYS A 90 9.12 12.79 -31.84
N ALA A 91 9.11 11.46 -31.96
CA ALA A 91 9.55 10.77 -33.17
C ALA A 91 8.66 11.12 -34.37
N ALA A 92 7.34 11.10 -34.23
CA ALA A 92 6.41 11.45 -35.30
C ALA A 92 6.62 12.89 -35.79
N VAL A 93 6.83 13.85 -34.88
CA VAL A 93 7.14 15.25 -35.25
C VAL A 93 8.49 15.35 -35.97
N PHE A 94 9.49 14.59 -35.55
CA PHE A 94 10.79 14.56 -36.23
C PHE A 94 10.66 14.04 -37.67
N PHE A 95 10.01 12.89 -37.87
CA PHE A 95 9.85 12.29 -39.19
C PHE A 95 8.99 13.12 -40.15
N ALA A 96 7.93 13.78 -39.63
CA ALA A 96 7.13 14.70 -40.45
C ALA A 96 7.99 15.86 -40.99
N LYS A 97 8.85 16.45 -40.16
CA LYS A 97 9.76 17.53 -40.58
C LYS A 97 10.82 17.08 -41.58
N GLU A 98 11.32 15.84 -41.50
CA GLU A 98 12.26 15.32 -42.50
C GLU A 98 11.58 15.00 -43.84
N SER A 99 10.30 14.62 -43.83
CA SER A 99 9.55 14.27 -45.06
C SER A 99 9.16 15.50 -45.89
N ASP A 100 9.08 16.67 -45.26
CA ASP A 100 8.77 17.96 -45.93
C ASP A 100 10.00 18.64 -46.55
N ARG A 101 11.18 18.00 -46.52
CA ARG A 101 12.47 18.54 -46.99
C ARG A 101 12.92 17.91 -48.31
#